data_AF-A0A9R1QHD8-F1
#
_entry.id   AF-A0A9R1QHD8-F1
#
_cell.length_a   1.000
_cell.length_b   1.000
_cell.length_c   1.000
_cell.angle_alpha   90.00
_cell.angle_beta   90.00
_cell.angle_gamma   90.00
#
_symmetry.space_group_name_H-M   'P 1'
#
loop_
_entity.id
_entity.type
_entity.pdbx_description
1 polymer ?
#
loop_
_entity_poly.entity_id
_entity_poly.type
_entity_poly.pdbx_seq_one_letter_code
_entity_poly.pdbx_strand_id
1 'polypeptide(L)'
;MKTRFAITAALGYDSYLAMRHGAGPGINSEGSDMVAAMNKLSAEDVLGRQRLGCYFCNDVIAPVDSVSNRTLDQQCTVTRPGLASIASGHAADLFTRLLNHPDGIHAPGDIAGTSSERPSGLLPHQMRGSLSQYSLLTLMGYSSSSCIACSNAVLREYRSRGLDFVMQVINEPTYLEDLTGLTELMKSADYSRVEWVDEVDDEDFADM
;
A
#
# COMPACT_ATOMS: atom_id res chain seq x y z
N MET A 1 4.95 19.86 -2.53
CA MET A 1 5.43 18.55 -2.03
C MET A 1 6.61 18.08 -2.88
N LYS A 2 7.65 17.54 -2.25
CA LYS A 2 8.83 17.00 -2.95
C LYS A 2 8.68 15.48 -3.05
N THR A 3 8.78 14.92 -4.26
CA THR A 3 8.85 13.47 -4.46
C THR A 3 10.11 12.94 -3.78
N ARG A 4 9.95 11.95 -2.89
CA ARG A 4 11.05 11.32 -2.15
C ARG A 4 10.91 9.81 -2.21
N PHE A 5 12.04 9.13 -2.14
CA PHE A 5 12.06 7.68 -1.93
C PHE A 5 11.54 7.36 -0.53
N ALA A 6 10.64 6.38 -0.44
CA ALA A 6 10.20 5.80 0.81
C ALA A 6 10.31 4.27 0.71
N ILE A 7 10.94 3.66 1.70
CA ILE A 7 11.04 2.21 1.87
C ILE A 7 10.38 1.88 3.20
N THR A 8 9.47 0.91 3.21
CA THR A 8 8.89 0.36 4.43
C THR A 8 9.50 -1.00 4.71
N ALA A 9 9.99 -1.18 5.94
CA ALA A 9 10.29 -2.48 6.52
C ALA A 9 9.33 -2.70 7.69
N ALA A 10 8.63 -3.83 7.69
CA ALA A 10 7.71 -4.21 8.77
C ALA A 10 8.00 -5.66 9.20
N LEU A 11 7.83 -5.93 10.50
CA LEU A 11 8.13 -7.22 11.11
C LEU A 11 6.88 -7.78 11.77
N GLY A 12 6.61 -9.06 11.52
CA GLY A 12 5.69 -9.88 12.30
C GLY A 12 6.46 -10.78 13.28
N TYR A 13 5.78 -11.77 13.83
CA TYR A 13 6.39 -12.73 14.75
C TYR A 13 7.52 -13.56 14.08
N ASP A 14 7.21 -14.17 12.94
CA ASP A 14 8.10 -15.03 12.15
C ASP A 14 8.22 -14.60 10.67
N SER A 15 7.63 -13.47 10.30
CA SER A 15 7.55 -12.95 8.94
C SER A 15 8.00 -11.49 8.86
N TYR A 16 8.32 -11.03 7.65
CA TYR A 16 8.69 -9.64 7.39
C TYR A 16 8.17 -9.16 6.02
N LEU A 17 8.11 -7.85 5.88
CA LEU A 17 7.87 -7.13 4.63
C LEU A 17 8.98 -6.10 4.44
N ALA A 18 9.55 -6.03 3.23
CA ALA A 18 10.31 -4.89 2.75
C ALA A 18 9.71 -4.43 1.42
N MET A 19 9.35 -3.15 1.31
CA MET A 19 8.74 -2.62 0.08
C MET A 19 9.17 -1.19 -0.21
N ARG A 20 9.16 -0.82 -1.48
CA ARG A 20 9.32 0.56 -1.93
C ARG A 20 7.98 1.17 -2.29
N HIS A 21 7.74 2.42 -1.94
CA HIS A 21 6.52 3.11 -2.32
C HIS A 21 6.62 3.62 -3.76
N GLY A 22 5.50 3.65 -4.47
CA GLY A 22 5.44 4.26 -5.80
C GLY A 22 5.58 5.78 -5.78
N ALA A 23 5.85 6.35 -6.97
CA ALA A 23 5.91 7.78 -7.16
C ALA A 23 4.57 8.48 -6.82
N GLY A 24 4.65 9.75 -6.44
CA GLY A 24 3.47 10.60 -6.35
C GLY A 24 2.75 10.73 -7.70
N PRO A 25 1.45 11.08 -7.70
CA PRO A 25 0.70 11.27 -8.94
C PRO A 25 1.35 12.35 -9.81
N GLY A 26 1.35 12.12 -11.13
CA GLY A 26 1.86 13.09 -12.09
C GLY A 26 1.04 14.39 -12.05
N ILE A 27 1.70 15.52 -12.27
CA ILE A 27 1.03 16.80 -12.55
C ILE A 27 1.12 16.98 -14.06
N ASN A 28 0.00 16.87 -14.78
CA ASN A 28 -0.07 17.20 -16.21
C ASN A 28 -0.05 18.73 -16.34
N SER A 29 1.13 19.35 -16.32
CA SER A 29 1.30 20.79 -16.53
C SER A 29 1.48 21.09 -18.02
N GLU A 30 0.39 21.20 -18.76
CA GLU A 30 0.36 22.13 -19.89
C GLU A 30 -0.26 23.44 -19.38
N GLY A 31 0.57 24.36 -18.87
CA GLY A 31 0.15 25.71 -18.46
C GLY A 31 0.53 26.09 -17.02
N SER A 32 0.97 27.34 -16.86
CA SER A 32 1.58 27.97 -15.68
C SER A 32 0.65 28.23 -14.48
N ASP A 33 -0.51 27.57 -14.37
CA ASP A 33 -1.49 27.83 -13.30
C ASP A 33 -1.54 26.70 -12.25
N MET A 34 -0.94 26.97 -11.09
CA MET A 34 -0.90 26.07 -9.92
C MET A 34 -2.29 25.64 -9.42
N VAL A 35 -3.32 26.45 -9.66
CA VAL A 35 -4.71 26.20 -9.21
C VAL A 35 -5.43 25.24 -10.17
N ALA A 36 -5.18 25.33 -11.49
CA ALA A 36 -5.77 24.43 -12.47
C ALA A 36 -5.17 23.01 -12.41
N ALA A 37 -3.90 22.91 -12.02
CA ALA A 37 -3.19 21.64 -11.82
C ALA A 37 -3.78 20.76 -10.70
N MET A 38 -4.52 21.35 -9.73
CA MET A 38 -5.14 20.61 -8.61
C MET A 38 -6.27 19.66 -9.05
N ASN A 39 -6.89 19.91 -10.21
CA ASN A 39 -8.01 19.14 -10.72
C ASN A 39 -7.59 17.98 -11.65
N LYS A 40 -6.31 17.90 -12.05
CA LYS A 40 -5.79 16.87 -12.97
C LYS A 40 -4.70 16.01 -12.34
N LEU A 41 -4.96 15.48 -11.14
CA LEU A 41 -4.12 14.40 -10.60
C LEU A 41 -4.55 13.09 -11.27
N SER A 42 -3.66 12.49 -12.07
CA SER A 42 -3.91 11.17 -12.67
C SER A 42 -3.62 10.04 -11.67
N ALA A 43 -4.24 8.88 -11.85
CA ALA A 43 -3.84 7.66 -11.17
C ALA A 43 -2.45 7.17 -11.65
N GLU A 44 -2.01 7.67 -12.80
CA GLU A 44 -0.74 7.37 -13.45
C GLU A 44 0.38 8.32 -12.99
N ASP A 45 1.62 7.90 -13.19
CA ASP A 45 2.77 8.78 -13.01
C ASP A 45 2.94 9.78 -14.17
N VAL A 46 3.98 10.61 -14.07
CA VAL A 46 4.35 11.59 -15.10
C VAL A 46 4.67 10.93 -16.46
N LEU A 47 4.98 9.62 -16.47
CA LEU A 47 5.26 8.84 -17.68
C LEU A 47 4.01 8.15 -18.24
N GLY A 48 2.82 8.37 -17.66
CA GLY A 48 1.58 7.70 -18.04
C GLY A 48 1.53 6.22 -17.64
N ARG A 49 2.40 5.79 -16.72
CA ARG A 49 2.45 4.40 -16.23
C ARG A 49 1.64 4.25 -14.96
N GLN A 50 1.09 3.05 -14.75
CA GLN A 50 0.42 2.73 -13.49
C GLN A 50 1.41 2.78 -12.33
N ARG A 51 1.08 3.55 -11.29
CA ARG A 51 1.96 3.77 -10.15
C ARG A 51 1.94 2.55 -9.23
N LEU A 52 3.10 2.23 -8.67
CA LEU A 52 3.17 1.27 -7.57
C LEU A 52 2.43 1.80 -6.34
N GLY A 53 1.86 0.87 -5.57
CA GLY A 53 1.16 1.20 -4.34
C GLY A 53 2.08 1.72 -3.24
N CYS A 54 1.48 2.37 -2.25
CA CYS A 54 2.10 2.58 -0.95
C CYS A 54 1.74 1.41 -0.01
N TYR A 55 2.27 1.44 1.21
CA TYR A 55 1.95 0.43 2.24
C TYR A 55 0.44 0.27 2.48
N PHE A 56 -0.31 1.39 2.46
CA PHE A 56 -1.75 1.43 2.71
C PHE A 56 -2.62 1.19 1.45
N CYS A 57 -2.04 0.86 0.30
CA CYS A 57 -2.84 0.58 -0.90
C CYS A 57 -3.50 -0.79 -0.88
N ASN A 58 -2.91 -1.73 -0.16
CA ASN A 58 -3.40 -3.11 -0.07
C ASN A 58 -4.07 -3.39 1.28
N ASP A 59 -4.25 -2.37 2.11
CA ASP A 59 -4.94 -2.49 3.39
C ASP A 59 -6.42 -2.10 3.18
N VAL A 60 -7.33 -2.97 3.62
CA VAL A 60 -8.79 -2.76 3.52
C VAL A 60 -9.35 -2.05 4.77
N ILE A 61 -8.49 -1.58 5.67
CA ILE A 61 -8.86 -0.93 6.92
C ILE A 61 -7.98 0.31 7.11
N ALA A 62 -8.54 1.45 7.53
CA ALA A 62 -7.72 2.59 7.91
C ALA A 62 -6.93 2.33 9.20
N PRO A 63 -5.77 3.00 9.41
CA PRO A 63 -5.02 2.89 10.64
C PRO A 63 -5.87 3.46 11.79
N VAL A 64 -6.49 2.55 12.53
CA VAL A 64 -7.14 2.84 13.82
C VAL A 64 -6.12 2.81 14.94
N ASP A 65 -6.47 3.42 16.08
CA ASP A 65 -5.67 3.29 17.30
C ASP A 65 -5.54 1.81 17.70
N SER A 66 -4.37 1.26 17.44
CA SER A 66 -4.03 -0.14 17.72
C SER A 66 -3.29 -0.32 19.04
N VAL A 67 -3.06 0.76 19.80
CA VAL A 67 -2.24 0.78 21.02
C VAL A 67 -3.11 0.87 22.27
N SER A 68 -4.16 1.69 22.29
CA SER A 68 -4.95 1.94 23.51
C SER A 68 -5.66 0.72 24.09
N ASN A 69 -6.05 -0.24 23.25
CA ASN A 69 -6.78 -1.45 23.66
C ASN A 69 -5.92 -2.73 23.72
N ARG A 70 -4.59 -2.61 23.70
CA ARG A 70 -3.66 -3.74 23.85
C ARG A 70 -3.00 -3.73 25.21
N THR A 71 -2.90 -4.89 25.86
CA THR A 71 -2.03 -5.05 27.03
C THR A 71 -0.56 -4.83 26.62
N LEU A 72 0.31 -4.44 27.56
CA LEU A 72 1.72 -4.08 27.26
C LEU A 72 2.45 -5.18 26.44
N ASP A 73 2.14 -6.45 26.70
CA ASP A 73 2.70 -7.61 26.01
C ASP A 73 2.15 -7.81 24.58
N GLN A 74 0.99 -7.23 24.25
CA GLN A 74 0.40 -7.22 22.90
C GLN A 74 0.83 -6.01 22.06
N GLN A 75 1.45 -5.01 22.69
CA GLN A 75 2.06 -3.85 22.01
C GLN A 75 3.48 -4.17 21.50
N CYS A 76 4.17 -5.11 22.14
CA CYS A 76 5.45 -5.62 21.70
C CYS A 76 5.26 -6.78 20.72
N THR A 77 5.52 -6.57 19.43
CA THR A 77 5.70 -7.72 18.53
C THR A 77 6.91 -8.49 19.00
N VAL A 78 6.71 -9.64 19.65
CA VAL A 78 7.79 -10.61 19.86
C VAL A 78 8.23 -11.04 18.48
N THR A 79 9.41 -10.61 18.04
CA THR A 79 9.94 -10.92 16.71
C THR A 79 11.08 -11.91 16.88
N ARG A 80 11.19 -12.90 16.00
CA ARG A 80 12.39 -13.74 15.96
C ARG A 80 13.61 -12.84 15.69
N PRO A 81 14.69 -12.88 16.51
CA PRO A 81 15.78 -11.91 16.44
C PRO A 81 16.46 -11.76 15.06
N GLY A 82 16.44 -12.82 14.24
CA GLY A 82 17.01 -12.78 12.89
C GLY A 82 16.22 -11.94 11.87
N LEU A 83 14.92 -11.70 12.09
CA LEU A 83 14.04 -11.03 11.13
C LEU A 83 14.45 -9.58 10.87
N ALA A 84 14.81 -8.84 11.92
CA ALA A 84 15.20 -7.44 11.79
C ALA A 84 16.40 -7.29 10.85
N SER A 85 17.38 -8.19 10.94
CA SER A 85 18.57 -8.18 10.07
C SER A 85 18.19 -8.49 8.62
N ILE A 86 17.32 -9.48 8.39
CA ILE A 86 16.88 -9.88 7.04
C ILE A 86 16.09 -8.74 6.38
N ALA A 87 15.07 -8.21 7.08
CA ALA A 87 14.23 -7.14 6.55
C ALA A 87 15.05 -5.86 6.28
N SER A 88 15.98 -5.51 7.17
CA SER A 88 16.86 -4.35 6.99
C SER A 88 17.81 -4.52 5.81
N GLY A 89 18.37 -5.72 5.61
CA GLY A 89 19.20 -6.05 4.46
C GLY A 89 18.42 -5.88 3.15
N HIS A 90 17.19 -6.41 3.08
CA HIS A 90 16.31 -6.25 1.93
C HIS A 90 15.91 -4.78 1.68
N ALA A 91 15.62 -4.01 2.73
CA ALA A 91 15.29 -2.60 2.61
C ALA A 91 16.47 -1.78 2.07
N ALA A 92 17.69 -2.02 2.57
CA ALA A 92 18.91 -1.35 2.10
C ALA A 92 19.27 -1.72 0.65
N ASP A 93 19.11 -3.00 0.28
CA ASP A 93 19.32 -3.48 -1.08
C ASP A 93 18.29 -2.86 -2.06
N LEU A 94 16.99 -2.86 -1.69
CA LEU A 94 15.94 -2.18 -2.47
C LEU A 94 16.27 -0.71 -2.72
N PHE A 95 16.70 0.01 -1.68
CA PHE A 95 17.05 1.42 -1.79
C PHE A 95 18.23 1.61 -2.74
N THR A 96 19.29 0.80 -2.60
CA THR A 96 20.48 0.88 -3.45
C THR A 96 20.15 0.58 -4.91
N ARG A 97 19.35 -0.46 -5.19
CA ARG A 97 18.89 -0.78 -6.55
C ARG A 97 18.03 0.32 -7.14
N LEU A 98 17.15 0.92 -6.33
CA LEU A 98 16.30 2.03 -6.76
C LEU A 98 17.12 3.28 -7.14
N LEU A 99 18.18 3.59 -6.38
CA LEU A 99 19.10 4.70 -6.68
C LEU A 99 19.87 4.50 -7.99
N ASN A 100 20.20 3.25 -8.32
CA ASN A 100 20.95 2.92 -9.53
C ASN A 100 20.05 2.64 -10.75
N HIS A 101 18.73 2.57 -10.57
CA HIS A 101 17.81 2.33 -11.67
C HIS A 101 17.65 3.61 -12.52
N PRO A 102 17.71 3.53 -13.86
CA PRO A 102 17.59 4.72 -14.73
C PRO A 102 16.29 5.50 -14.51
N ASP A 103 15.18 4.79 -14.31
CA ASP A 103 13.86 5.41 -14.04
C ASP A 103 13.68 5.87 -12.57
N GLY A 104 14.64 5.59 -11.68
CA GLY A 104 14.59 5.99 -10.27
C GLY A 104 13.26 5.61 -9.59
N ILE A 105 12.56 6.60 -9.00
CA ILE A 105 11.29 6.35 -8.28
C ILE A 105 10.15 5.86 -9.21
N HIS A 106 10.29 6.08 -10.51
CA HIS A 106 9.35 5.63 -11.54
C HIS A 106 9.67 4.23 -12.07
N ALA A 107 10.68 3.57 -11.52
CA ALA A 107 11.04 2.21 -11.92
C ALA A 107 9.86 1.23 -11.72
N PRO A 108 9.51 0.43 -12.73
CA PRO A 108 8.45 -0.58 -12.60
C PRO A 108 8.87 -1.66 -11.60
N GLY A 109 7.88 -2.33 -10.99
CA GLY A 109 8.14 -3.48 -10.13
C GLY A 109 8.51 -4.70 -10.96
N ASP A 110 9.54 -5.42 -10.56
CA ASP A 110 9.86 -6.72 -11.17
C ASP A 110 9.27 -7.86 -10.33
N ILE A 111 8.80 -8.91 -10.99
CA ILE A 111 8.37 -10.18 -10.34
C ILE A 111 9.39 -11.26 -10.73
N ALA A 112 9.86 -12.01 -9.72
CA ALA A 112 10.78 -13.12 -9.95
C ALA A 112 10.16 -14.16 -10.91
N GLY A 113 10.94 -14.59 -11.91
CA GLY A 113 10.53 -15.59 -12.90
C GLY A 113 9.75 -15.06 -14.10
N THR A 114 9.29 -13.80 -14.09
CA THR A 114 8.60 -13.18 -15.24
C THR A 114 9.41 -12.07 -15.89
N SER A 115 10.24 -11.39 -15.11
CA SER A 115 10.99 -10.21 -15.56
C SER A 115 12.37 -10.62 -16.06
N SER A 116 12.79 -10.09 -17.22
CA SER A 116 14.14 -10.28 -17.74
C SER A 116 15.18 -9.75 -16.74
N GLU A 117 16.17 -10.58 -16.42
CA GLU A 117 17.23 -10.17 -15.48
C GLU A 117 18.00 -8.97 -16.03
N ARG A 118 18.05 -7.90 -15.25
CA ARG A 118 18.89 -6.72 -15.52
C ARG A 118 20.29 -6.94 -14.90
N PRO A 119 21.33 -6.22 -15.33
CA PRO A 119 22.67 -6.33 -14.74
C PRO A 119 22.69 -6.09 -13.22
N SER A 120 21.79 -5.25 -12.70
CA SER A 120 21.61 -4.96 -11.27
C SER A 120 20.63 -5.91 -10.56
N GLY A 121 20.19 -6.96 -11.23
CA GLY A 121 19.14 -7.88 -10.76
C GLY A 121 17.73 -7.29 -10.80
N LEU A 122 16.79 -8.00 -10.17
CA LEU A 122 15.39 -7.61 -10.06
C LEU A 122 15.20 -6.40 -9.11
N LEU A 123 14.24 -5.54 -9.39
CA LEU A 123 13.78 -4.45 -8.52
C LEU A 123 12.31 -4.66 -8.14
N PRO A 124 12.02 -5.55 -7.17
CA PRO A 124 10.65 -5.83 -6.78
C PRO A 124 9.97 -4.62 -6.14
N HIS A 125 8.64 -4.61 -6.17
CA HIS A 125 7.86 -3.64 -5.39
C HIS A 125 7.83 -4.06 -3.91
N GLN A 126 7.41 -5.30 -3.63
CA GLN A 126 7.32 -5.85 -2.27
C GLN A 126 8.05 -7.18 -2.17
N MET A 127 8.73 -7.39 -1.05
CA MET A 127 9.33 -8.66 -0.63
C MET A 127 8.71 -9.08 0.70
N ARG A 128 8.07 -10.24 0.73
CA ARG A 128 7.51 -10.84 1.94
C ARG A 128 8.22 -12.15 2.23
N GLY A 129 8.78 -12.30 3.42
CA GLY A 129 9.43 -13.54 3.81
C GLY A 129 8.83 -14.14 5.07
N SER A 130 8.92 -15.47 5.17
CA SER A 130 8.54 -16.25 6.34
C SER A 130 9.70 -17.17 6.76
N LEU A 131 10.10 -17.09 8.03
CA LEU A 131 11.13 -17.97 8.60
C LEU A 131 10.58 -19.32 9.06
N SER A 132 9.26 -19.46 9.27
CA SER A 132 8.66 -20.77 9.55
C SER A 132 8.58 -21.61 8.28
N GLN A 133 8.33 -20.97 7.14
CA GLN A 133 8.22 -21.61 5.84
C GLN A 133 9.52 -21.55 5.01
N TYR A 134 10.54 -20.82 5.48
CA TYR A 134 11.77 -20.54 4.74
C TYR A 134 11.51 -20.06 3.31
N SER A 135 10.55 -19.16 3.15
CA SER A 135 10.07 -18.68 1.86
C SER A 135 10.27 -17.16 1.71
N LEU A 136 10.47 -16.72 0.46
CA LEU A 136 10.51 -15.31 0.06
C LEU A 136 9.64 -15.15 -1.19
N LEU A 137 8.68 -14.23 -1.12
CA LEU A 137 7.74 -13.91 -2.18
C LEU A 137 7.91 -12.47 -2.63
N THR A 138 7.99 -12.24 -3.94
CA THR A 138 7.93 -10.91 -4.54
C THR A 138 6.51 -10.61 -5.03
N LEU A 139 5.93 -9.49 -4.60
CA LEU A 139 4.60 -9.07 -5.00
C LEU A 139 4.62 -7.68 -5.65
N MET A 140 3.64 -7.45 -6.52
CA MET A 140 3.31 -6.12 -7.04
C MET A 140 1.92 -5.70 -6.56
N GLY A 141 1.84 -4.56 -5.90
CA GLY A 141 0.61 -3.78 -5.71
C GLY A 141 0.66 -2.46 -6.48
N TYR A 142 -0.50 -1.95 -6.87
CA TYR A 142 -0.63 -0.66 -7.56
C TYR A 142 -1.34 0.36 -6.68
N SER A 143 -1.19 1.64 -7.01
CA SER A 143 -1.88 2.71 -6.30
C SER A 143 -3.38 2.61 -6.54
N SER A 144 -4.17 2.68 -5.46
CA SER A 144 -5.63 2.74 -5.52
C SER A 144 -6.13 4.18 -5.40
N SER A 145 -7.22 4.50 -6.11
CA SER A 145 -7.95 5.77 -5.96
C SER A 145 -8.56 5.94 -4.58
N SER A 146 -8.87 4.83 -3.90
CA SER A 146 -9.48 4.82 -2.56
C SER A 146 -8.46 4.68 -1.43
N CYS A 147 -7.15 4.74 -1.75
CA CYS A 147 -6.11 4.63 -0.74
C CYS A 147 -6.09 5.85 0.19
N ILE A 148 -6.22 5.60 1.49
CA ILE A 148 -6.19 6.58 2.58
C ILE A 148 -4.87 7.35 2.76
N ALA A 149 -3.82 7.01 2.02
CA ALA A 149 -2.51 7.67 2.13
C ALA A 149 -2.05 8.32 0.81
N CYS A 150 -2.12 7.61 -0.31
CA CYS A 150 -1.56 8.08 -1.58
C CYS A 150 -2.61 8.37 -2.68
N SER A 151 -3.91 8.38 -2.32
CA SER A 151 -4.95 8.79 -3.25
C SER A 151 -4.86 10.27 -3.59
N ASN A 152 -5.44 10.64 -4.73
CA ASN A 152 -5.49 12.02 -5.17
C ASN A 152 -6.34 12.90 -4.24
N ALA A 153 -7.36 12.34 -3.59
CA ALA A 153 -8.18 13.04 -2.60
C ALA A 153 -7.34 13.45 -1.38
N VAL A 154 -6.63 12.50 -0.78
CA VAL A 154 -5.76 12.75 0.40
C VAL A 154 -4.65 13.73 0.07
N LEU A 155 -4.00 13.56 -1.07
CA LEU A 155 -2.92 14.45 -1.50
C LEU A 155 -3.42 15.87 -1.80
N ARG A 156 -4.66 16.03 -2.27
CA ARG A 156 -5.27 17.34 -2.51
C ARG A 156 -5.55 18.04 -1.18
N GLU A 157 -6.21 17.37 -0.24
CA GLU A 157 -6.51 17.92 1.09
C GLU A 157 -5.24 18.29 1.87
N TYR A 158 -4.23 17.42 1.85
CA TYR A 158 -2.95 17.73 2.49
C TYR A 158 -2.27 18.96 1.87
N ARG A 159 -2.36 19.14 0.55
CA ARG A 159 -1.77 20.30 -0.14
C ARG A 159 -2.52 21.60 0.13
N SER A 160 -3.84 21.55 0.27
CA SER A 160 -4.67 22.74 0.50
C SER A 160 -4.65 23.19 1.97
N ARG A 161 -4.74 22.24 2.90
CA ARG A 161 -4.96 22.52 4.34
C ARG A 161 -3.74 22.22 5.21
N GLY A 162 -2.77 21.46 4.72
CA GLY A 162 -1.53 21.18 5.44
C GLY A 162 -1.77 20.53 6.81
N LEU A 163 -1.29 21.19 7.87
CA LEU A 163 -1.34 20.66 9.24
C LEU A 163 -2.78 20.55 9.78
N ASP A 164 -3.68 21.44 9.38
CA ASP A 164 -5.08 21.40 9.84
C ASP A 164 -5.78 20.12 9.39
N PHE A 165 -5.49 19.65 8.17
CA PHE A 165 -5.96 18.35 7.68
C PHE A 165 -5.35 17.20 8.49
N VAL A 166 -4.04 17.25 8.79
CA VAL A 166 -3.39 16.21 9.61
C VAL A 166 -4.02 16.13 11.00
N MET A 167 -4.27 17.28 11.63
CA MET A 167 -4.91 17.33 12.95
C MET A 167 -6.35 16.81 12.92
N GLN A 168 -7.11 17.12 11.86
CA GLN A 168 -8.45 16.55 11.70
C GLN A 168 -8.39 15.02 11.58
N VAL A 169 -7.55 14.51 10.68
CA VAL A 169 -7.35 13.07 10.45
C VAL A 169 -6.97 12.33 11.73
N ILE A 170 -6.11 12.91 12.56
CA ILE A 170 -5.69 12.29 13.83
C ILE A 170 -6.84 12.22 14.83
N ASN A 171 -7.72 13.24 14.86
CA ASN A 171 -8.81 13.33 15.83
C ASN A 171 -10.11 12.67 15.36
N GLU A 172 -10.27 12.44 14.05
CA GLU A 172 -11.46 11.86 13.43
C GLU A 172 -11.10 10.56 12.68
N PRO A 173 -11.19 9.39 13.33
CA PRO A 173 -10.69 8.12 12.79
C PRO A 173 -11.29 7.71 11.44
N THR A 174 -12.55 8.06 11.16
CA THR A 174 -13.25 7.68 9.92
C THR A 174 -13.00 8.67 8.78
N TYR A 175 -12.40 9.83 9.06
CA TYR A 175 -12.34 10.94 8.10
C TYR A 175 -11.59 10.55 6.82
N LEU A 176 -10.51 9.78 6.92
CA LEU A 176 -9.79 9.29 5.75
C LEU A 176 -10.60 8.28 4.92
N GLU A 177 -11.33 7.39 5.59
CA GLU A 177 -12.16 6.39 4.91
C GLU A 177 -13.29 7.05 4.13
N ASP A 178 -13.94 8.04 4.75
CA ASP A 178 -15.00 8.83 4.14
C ASP A 178 -14.46 9.67 2.97
N LEU A 179 -13.31 10.32 3.15
CA LEU A 179 -12.67 11.13 2.11
C LEU A 179 -12.28 10.32 0.86
N THR A 180 -11.84 9.08 1.04
CA THR A 180 -11.39 8.24 -0.08
C THR A 180 -12.46 7.33 -0.66
N GLY A 181 -13.68 7.39 -0.10
CA GLY A 181 -14.78 6.48 -0.47
C GLY A 181 -14.52 5.03 -0.05
N LEU A 182 -13.56 4.79 0.85
CA LEU A 182 -13.30 3.45 1.38
C LEU A 182 -14.48 2.97 2.23
N THR A 183 -15.14 3.87 2.97
CA THR A 183 -16.35 3.56 3.74
C THR A 183 -17.45 2.95 2.88
N GLU A 184 -17.70 3.52 1.70
CA GLU A 184 -18.71 3.01 0.76
C GLU A 184 -18.28 1.69 0.13
N LEU A 185 -16.99 1.58 -0.22
CA LEU A 185 -16.42 0.36 -0.80
C LEU A 185 -16.54 -0.83 0.17
N MET A 186 -16.25 -0.62 1.46
CA MET A 186 -16.42 -1.64 2.50
C MET A 186 -17.88 -2.07 2.64
N LYS A 187 -18.82 -1.11 2.71
CA LYS A 187 -20.26 -1.41 2.76
C LYS A 187 -20.70 -2.25 1.56
N SER A 188 -20.30 -1.87 0.35
CA SER A 188 -20.68 -2.59 -0.88
C SER A 188 -20.15 -4.03 -0.90
N ALA A 189 -18.94 -4.27 -0.39
CA ALA A 189 -18.36 -5.61 -0.28
C ALA A 189 -19.09 -6.49 0.75
N ASP A 190 -19.54 -5.89 1.86
CA ASP A 190 -20.34 -6.60 2.86
C ASP A 190 -21.73 -6.99 2.33
N TYR A 191 -22.40 -6.10 1.59
CA TYR A 191 -23.66 -6.44 0.90
C TYR A 191 -23.46 -7.56 -0.12
N SER A 192 -22.38 -7.49 -0.90
CA SER A 192 -22.06 -8.50 -1.91
C SER A 192 -21.86 -9.88 -1.29
N ARG A 193 -21.21 -9.98 -0.12
CA ARG A 193 -21.01 -11.26 0.60
C ARG A 193 -22.30 -11.91 1.07
N VAL A 194 -23.35 -11.13 1.32
CA VAL A 194 -24.66 -11.65 1.77
C VAL A 194 -25.44 -12.27 0.60
N GLU A 195 -25.27 -11.78 -0.64
CA GLU A 195 -25.98 -12.30 -1.82
C GLU A 195 -25.52 -13.70 -2.28
N TRP A 196 -24.34 -14.21 -1.86
CA TRP A 196 -23.85 -15.55 -2.23
C TRP A 196 -24.25 -16.66 -1.24
N VAL A 197 -25.12 -16.39 -0.26
CA VAL A 197 -25.45 -17.36 0.81
C VAL A 197 -26.83 -18.02 0.64
N ASP A 198 -27.66 -17.58 -0.31
CA ASP A 198 -29.00 -18.16 -0.53
C ASP A 198 -29.13 -18.73 -1.94
N GLU A 199 -28.76 -20.02 -2.11
CA GLU A 199 -29.35 -21.00 -3.05
C GLU A 199 -28.48 -22.28 -3.08
N VAL A 200 -28.71 -23.19 -2.14
CA VAL A 200 -28.58 -24.64 -2.38
C VAL A 200 -29.70 -25.35 -1.63
N ASP A 201 -30.63 -25.84 -2.44
CA ASP A 201 -31.90 -26.48 -2.13
C ASP A 201 -31.86 -27.56 -1.04
N ASP A 202 -32.86 -27.46 -0.16
CA ASP A 202 -33.47 -28.59 0.53
C ASP A 202 -34.21 -29.47 -0.50
N GLU A 203 -33.63 -30.59 -0.94
CA GLU A 203 -34.42 -31.72 -1.49
C GLU A 203 -33.88 -33.08 -1.00
N ASP A 204 -34.69 -33.68 -0.13
CA ASP A 204 -34.94 -35.11 0.13
C ASP A 204 -33.96 -36.18 -0.39
N PHE A 205 -33.42 -36.97 0.55
CA PHE A 205 -33.38 -38.43 0.40
C PHE A 205 -33.67 -39.11 1.75
N ALA A 206 -34.94 -39.35 2.01
CA ALA A 206 -35.39 -40.54 2.70
C ALA A 206 -35.29 -41.71 1.72
N ASP A 207 -34.40 -42.69 1.97
CA ASP A 207 -34.71 -44.12 2.00
C ASP A 207 -33.45 -44.99 2.07
N MET A 208 -33.56 -46.00 2.95
CA MET A 208 -32.79 -47.26 3.11
C MET A 208 -31.44 -47.26 3.84
#